data_AF-A0A7W0NPN9-F1
#
_entry.id   AF-A0A7W0NPN9-F1
#
_cell.length_a   1.000
_cell.length_b   1.000
_cell.length_c   1.000
_cell.angle_alpha   90.00
_cell.angle_beta   90.00
_cell.angle_gamma   90.00
#
_symmetry.space_group_name_H-M   'P 1'
#
loop_
_entity.id
_entity.type
_entity.pdbx_description
1 polymer ?
#
loop_
_entity_poly.entity_id
_entity_poly.type
_entity_poly.pdbx_seq_one_letter_code
_entity_poly.pdbx_strand_id
1 'polypeptide(L)'
;MSCTSAAAPFVSGAIALVRTKFDWENYNGLRDRILMGVDTIGPSQDGPGLQGVFRTGGRLNLWKPLQPRNVIRNLSARARVESGNRIMIGGFIVGGSGTGTLKVAIRALGPSLDPLSVARLNDPKLQLHKPDGTSVINTDWGLLPAGQKDELRANDLAPINSRESAMVVTLSPGAYTVELTSQDGIFGVGVLELYELEGGNNQRTRLQNLSARCLIRNNVDNVDEKAIVGAIVGNPANVQNRRMLMIGSGPSLASQGIANPIQNPRLELYDTTTTPAVFLDSNDQWRDIDGTATALQSELIQAGFESENASHNNDAALCPTFRPERIFTAIMDDAGGVNGVGLLEFYEY
;
A
#
# COMPACT_ATOMS: atom_id res chain seq x y z
N MET A 1 39.98 -14.34 20.01
CA MET A 1 38.79 -13.60 20.51
C MET A 1 37.58 -14.50 20.30
N SER A 2 36.78 -14.74 21.34
CA SER A 2 35.53 -15.50 21.26
C SER A 2 34.40 -14.69 21.92
N CYS A 3 33.15 -15.08 21.64
CA CYS A 3 31.92 -14.43 22.11
C CYS A 3 31.60 -13.09 21.42
N THR A 4 30.65 -12.34 22.00
CA THR A 4 30.09 -11.09 21.48
C THR A 4 31.13 -10.02 21.12
N SER A 5 32.31 -10.07 21.75
CA SER A 5 33.45 -9.18 21.48
C SER A 5 33.96 -9.26 20.02
N ALA A 6 33.78 -10.39 19.34
CA ALA A 6 34.10 -10.54 17.91
C ALA A 6 32.89 -10.30 16.99
N ALA A 7 31.67 -10.47 17.51
CA ALA A 7 30.44 -10.27 16.73
C ALA A 7 30.08 -8.78 16.56
N ALA A 8 30.29 -7.96 17.59
CA ALA A 8 30.03 -6.52 17.54
C ALA A 8 30.83 -5.78 16.44
N PRO A 9 32.16 -5.97 16.29
CA PRO A 9 32.91 -5.33 15.21
C PRO A 9 32.50 -5.84 13.82
N PHE A 10 32.11 -7.12 13.69
CA PHE A 10 31.57 -7.66 12.43
C PHE A 10 30.29 -6.92 12.00
N VAL A 11 29.32 -6.78 12.92
CA VAL A 11 28.08 -6.06 12.65
C VAL A 11 28.34 -4.57 12.38
N SER A 12 29.30 -3.97 13.09
CA SER A 12 29.69 -2.56 12.88
C SER A 12 30.27 -2.34 11.48
N GLY A 13 31.14 -3.24 11.01
CA GLY A 13 31.66 -3.19 9.65
C GLY A 13 30.58 -3.39 8.58
N ALA A 14 29.62 -4.29 8.83
CA ALA A 14 28.46 -4.47 7.96
C ALA A 14 27.60 -3.20 7.88
N ILE A 15 27.31 -2.55 9.02
CA ILE A 15 26.58 -1.28 9.05
C ILE A 15 27.33 -0.21 8.26
N ALA A 16 28.65 -0.12 8.37
CA ALA A 16 29.45 0.84 7.62
C ALA A 16 29.33 0.61 6.10
N LEU A 17 29.38 -0.65 5.63
CA LEU A 17 29.20 -0.98 4.21
C LEU A 17 27.80 -0.60 3.70
N VAL A 18 26.75 -0.89 4.48
CA VAL A 18 25.38 -0.52 4.14
C VAL A 18 25.23 1.00 4.12
N ARG A 19 25.82 1.72 5.08
CA ARG A 19 25.83 3.19 5.12
C ARG A 19 26.50 3.79 3.89
N THR A 20 27.62 3.23 3.44
CA THR A 20 28.31 3.72 2.24
C THR A 20 27.46 3.54 0.99
N LYS A 21 26.76 2.41 0.87
CA LYS A 21 25.87 2.15 -0.28
C LYS A 21 24.58 2.99 -0.23
N PHE A 22 24.04 3.20 0.96
CA PHE A 22 22.76 3.87 1.21
C PHE A 22 22.96 5.09 2.14
N ASP A 23 23.82 6.02 1.73
CA ASP A 23 24.23 7.19 2.53
C ASP A 23 23.06 8.11 2.95
N TRP A 24 21.96 8.00 2.23
CA TRP A 24 20.73 8.76 2.39
C TRP A 24 19.79 8.20 3.46
N GLU A 25 19.95 6.96 3.89
CA GLU A 25 19.08 6.36 4.91
C GLU A 25 19.35 7.03 6.26
N ASN A 26 18.30 7.26 7.06
CA ASN A 26 18.48 7.65 8.44
C ASN A 26 18.81 6.41 9.31
N TYR A 27 18.96 6.61 10.62
CA TYR A 27 19.26 5.52 11.55
C TYR A 27 18.24 4.36 11.45
N ASN A 28 16.94 4.67 11.41
CA ASN A 28 15.88 3.67 11.31
C ASN A 28 16.01 2.87 10.00
N GLY A 29 16.18 3.54 8.86
CA GLY A 29 16.34 2.87 7.58
C GLY A 29 17.53 1.91 7.51
N LEU A 30 18.66 2.29 8.11
CA LEU A 30 19.83 1.39 8.22
C LEU A 30 19.59 0.23 9.19
N ARG A 31 19.00 0.52 10.35
CA ARG A 31 18.61 -0.50 11.34
C ARG A 31 17.71 -1.54 10.68
N ASP A 32 16.67 -1.13 9.96
CA ASP A 32 15.69 -2.04 9.37
C ASP A 32 16.32 -2.89 8.27
N ARG A 33 17.21 -2.32 7.44
CA ARG A 33 18.00 -3.10 6.48
C ARG A 33 18.75 -4.24 7.17
N ILE A 34 19.46 -3.93 8.26
CA ILE A 34 20.24 -4.90 9.01
C ILE A 34 19.35 -5.96 9.68
N LEU A 35 18.27 -5.54 10.35
CA LEU A 35 17.35 -6.45 11.05
C LEU A 35 16.65 -7.41 10.08
N MET A 36 16.29 -6.94 8.88
CA MET A 36 15.68 -7.76 7.83
C MET A 36 16.71 -8.55 7.01
N GLY A 37 17.99 -8.26 7.20
CA GLY A 37 19.12 -8.87 6.53
C GLY A 37 19.60 -10.17 7.15
N VAL A 38 18.78 -10.85 7.96
CA VAL A 38 19.19 -12.03 8.72
C VAL A 38 18.76 -13.33 8.04
N ASP A 39 19.58 -14.36 8.17
CA ASP A 39 19.21 -15.75 7.90
C ASP A 39 18.64 -16.35 9.17
N THR A 40 17.43 -16.89 9.06
CA THR A 40 16.82 -17.67 10.14
C THR A 40 17.71 -18.88 10.45
N ILE A 41 18.09 -19.03 11.72
CA ILE A 41 18.81 -20.23 12.18
C ILE A 41 17.79 -21.15 12.84
N GLY A 42 17.41 -22.21 12.13
CA GLY A 42 16.53 -23.23 12.65
C GLY A 42 17.24 -24.20 13.59
N PRO A 43 16.48 -25.09 14.26
CA PRO A 43 17.04 -26.16 15.06
C PRO A 43 17.99 -27.03 14.23
N SER A 44 19.11 -27.41 14.82
CA SER A 44 20.05 -28.36 14.23
C SER A 44 20.38 -29.47 15.22
N GLN A 45 21.17 -30.45 14.79
CA GLN A 45 21.68 -31.47 15.72
C GLN A 45 22.58 -30.87 16.82
N ASP A 46 23.06 -29.64 16.62
CA ASP A 46 23.97 -28.94 17.53
C ASP A 46 23.26 -27.97 18.49
N GLY A 47 21.92 -27.83 18.41
CA GLY A 47 21.16 -27.02 19.36
C GLY A 47 19.81 -26.48 18.86
N PRO A 48 19.05 -25.80 19.74
CA PRO A 48 17.80 -25.17 19.37
C PRO A 48 18.06 -24.03 18.36
N GLY A 49 17.06 -23.76 17.51
CA GLY A 49 17.08 -22.61 16.63
C GLY A 49 17.07 -21.29 17.41
N LEU A 50 17.35 -20.19 16.73
CA LEU A 50 17.40 -18.86 17.35
C LEU A 50 16.05 -18.13 17.31
N GLN A 51 15.02 -18.72 16.70
CA GLN A 51 13.70 -18.11 16.61
C GLN A 51 13.08 -17.92 18.00
N GLY A 52 12.57 -16.72 18.28
CA GLY A 52 11.99 -16.38 19.59
C GLY A 52 13.01 -16.17 20.72
N VAL A 53 14.29 -16.44 20.50
CA VAL A 53 15.37 -16.21 21.49
C VAL A 53 15.94 -14.80 21.38
N PHE A 54 16.10 -14.30 20.16
CA PHE A 54 16.60 -12.96 19.87
C PHE A 54 15.61 -12.19 18.98
N ARG A 55 15.66 -10.85 19.05
CA ARG A 55 14.79 -9.94 18.28
C ARG A 55 14.75 -10.23 16.77
N THR A 56 15.87 -10.69 16.20
CA THR A 56 15.99 -11.03 14.77
C THR A 56 15.90 -12.52 14.47
N GLY A 57 15.94 -13.39 15.48
CA GLY A 57 15.81 -14.85 15.30
C GLY A 57 16.89 -15.53 14.44
N GLY A 58 18.02 -14.87 14.17
CA GLY A 58 18.97 -15.35 13.15
C GLY A 58 20.31 -14.63 13.08
N ARG A 59 21.12 -15.02 12.10
CA ARG A 59 22.48 -14.48 11.84
C ARG A 59 22.46 -13.47 10.71
N LEU A 60 23.17 -12.35 10.88
CA LEU A 60 23.31 -11.34 9.82
C LEU A 60 23.93 -11.95 8.55
N ASN A 61 23.26 -11.72 7.43
CA ASN A 61 23.72 -12.02 6.07
C ASN A 61 23.88 -10.70 5.32
N LEU A 62 25.11 -10.19 5.22
CA LEU A 62 25.41 -8.86 4.65
C LEU A 62 24.97 -8.68 3.20
N TRP A 63 24.81 -9.76 2.43
CA TRP A 63 24.33 -9.65 1.05
C TRP A 63 22.89 -9.12 1.00
N LYS A 64 22.02 -9.53 1.94
CA LYS A 64 20.62 -9.12 2.02
C LYS A 64 20.40 -7.60 2.27
N PRO A 65 20.98 -6.95 3.31
CA PRO A 65 20.82 -5.51 3.55
C PRO A 65 21.45 -4.63 2.47
N LEU A 66 22.38 -5.19 1.68
CA LEU A 66 22.97 -4.51 0.52
C LEU A 66 22.05 -4.52 -0.71
N GLN A 67 20.92 -5.24 -0.69
CA GLN A 67 19.95 -5.21 -1.77
C GLN A 67 19.02 -3.98 -1.66
N PRO A 68 18.42 -3.53 -2.78
CA PRO A 68 17.33 -2.56 -2.71
C PRO A 68 16.16 -3.12 -1.89
N ARG A 69 15.59 -2.34 -0.96
CA ARG A 69 14.31 -2.68 -0.29
C ARG A 69 13.12 -2.86 -1.26
N ASN A 70 12.14 -3.64 -0.81
CA ASN A 70 10.78 -3.63 -1.37
C ASN A 70 10.17 -2.30 -0.97
N VAL A 71 9.58 -1.66 -1.97
CA VAL A 71 8.88 -0.40 -1.78
C VAL A 71 7.47 -0.57 -2.31
N ILE A 72 6.57 0.25 -1.80
CA ILE A 72 5.25 0.38 -2.39
C ILE A 72 5.42 0.96 -3.80
N ARG A 73 4.91 0.28 -4.84
CA ARG A 73 5.04 0.74 -6.23
C ARG A 73 3.72 1.17 -6.86
N ASN A 74 2.59 0.67 -6.36
CA ASN A 74 1.29 1.03 -6.91
C ASN A 74 0.12 0.80 -5.96
N LEU A 75 -0.94 1.57 -6.23
CA LEU A 75 -2.27 1.44 -5.65
C LEU A 75 -3.23 0.97 -6.74
N SER A 76 -4.18 0.12 -6.39
CA SER A 76 -5.37 -0.20 -7.16
C SER A 76 -6.57 -0.24 -6.22
N ALA A 77 -7.57 0.58 -6.47
CA ALA A 77 -8.81 0.58 -5.71
C ALA A 77 -9.97 0.33 -6.65
N ARG A 78 -10.74 -0.74 -6.39
CA ARG A 78 -11.98 -1.07 -7.07
C ARG A 78 -13.13 -0.94 -6.10
N ALA A 79 -14.04 -0.02 -6.38
CA ALA A 79 -15.23 0.19 -5.58
C ALA A 79 -16.30 0.90 -6.40
N ARG A 80 -17.51 0.95 -5.83
CA ARG A 80 -18.59 1.76 -6.36
C ARG A 80 -18.25 3.25 -6.21
N VAL A 81 -18.47 4.00 -7.28
CA VAL A 81 -18.29 5.45 -7.37
C VAL A 81 -19.66 6.09 -7.54
N GLU A 82 -20.01 6.97 -6.61
CA GLU A 82 -21.24 7.75 -6.64
C GLU A 82 -20.94 9.26 -6.70
N SER A 83 -21.86 10.09 -6.21
CA SER A 83 -21.71 11.55 -6.15
C SER A 83 -21.48 12.07 -4.73
N GLY A 84 -21.03 13.33 -4.62
CA GLY A 84 -20.75 13.98 -3.35
C GLY A 84 -19.60 13.28 -2.61
N ASN A 85 -19.82 12.99 -1.33
CA ASN A 85 -18.78 12.36 -0.47
C ASN A 85 -18.59 10.86 -0.71
N ARG A 86 -19.29 10.28 -1.70
CA ARG A 86 -19.28 8.83 -2.03
C ARG A 86 -18.51 8.52 -3.32
N ILE A 87 -17.57 9.40 -3.67
CA ILE A 87 -16.59 9.18 -4.73
C ILE A 87 -15.44 8.29 -4.23
N MET A 88 -14.64 7.77 -5.14
CA MET A 88 -13.41 7.07 -4.77
C MET A 88 -12.25 8.06 -4.73
N ILE A 89 -11.42 7.97 -3.69
CA ILE A 89 -10.25 8.84 -3.51
C ILE A 89 -9.03 7.99 -3.21
N GLY A 90 -7.97 8.15 -4.01
CA GLY A 90 -6.65 7.63 -3.71
C GLY A 90 -5.79 8.70 -3.05
N GLY A 91 -5.22 8.43 -1.88
CA GLY A 91 -4.23 9.27 -1.23
C GLY A 91 -2.84 8.65 -1.35
N PHE A 92 -1.81 9.48 -1.54
CA PHE A 92 -0.44 8.99 -1.57
C PHE A 92 0.58 10.10 -1.26
N ILE A 93 1.70 9.71 -0.67
CA ILE A 93 2.82 10.59 -0.36
C ILE A 93 4.00 10.21 -1.26
N VAL A 94 4.48 11.18 -2.03
CA VAL A 94 5.78 11.10 -2.69
C VAL A 94 6.83 11.60 -1.71
N GLY A 95 7.81 10.78 -1.39
CA GLY A 95 8.81 11.15 -0.40
C GLY A 95 9.98 10.19 -0.33
N GLY A 96 10.64 10.16 0.81
CA GLY A 96 11.90 9.45 1.04
C GLY A 96 12.98 10.44 1.45
N SER A 97 14.24 10.01 1.40
CA SER A 97 15.40 10.83 1.78
C SER A 97 15.95 11.68 0.63
N GLY A 98 15.40 11.54 -0.57
CA GLY A 98 15.75 12.30 -1.76
C GLY A 98 14.81 13.48 -1.98
N THR A 99 15.35 14.52 -2.61
CA THR A 99 14.61 15.72 -3.03
C THR A 99 14.19 15.68 -4.50
N GLY A 100 14.42 14.56 -5.18
CA GLY A 100 14.07 14.36 -6.58
C GLY A 100 12.56 14.26 -6.79
N THR A 101 12.16 14.24 -8.07
CA THR A 101 10.77 14.01 -8.47
C THR A 101 10.50 12.54 -8.75
N LEU A 102 9.26 12.10 -8.55
CA LEU A 102 8.77 10.78 -8.92
C LEU A 102 7.87 10.86 -10.14
N LYS A 103 8.07 10.00 -11.13
CA LYS A 103 7.17 9.91 -12.27
C LYS A 103 6.14 8.81 -12.03
N VAL A 104 4.86 9.14 -12.20
CA VAL A 104 3.76 8.21 -11.96
C VAL A 104 2.76 8.23 -13.12
N ALA A 105 2.12 7.09 -13.35
CA ALA A 105 0.91 6.98 -14.14
C ALA A 105 -0.28 6.82 -13.20
N ILE A 106 -1.36 7.52 -13.47
CA ILE A 106 -2.63 7.37 -12.75
C ILE A 106 -3.71 7.07 -13.78
N ARG A 107 -4.53 6.05 -13.55
CA ARG A 107 -5.63 5.69 -14.46
C ARG A 107 -6.92 5.38 -13.71
N ALA A 108 -8.03 5.68 -14.37
CA ALA A 108 -9.38 5.35 -13.95
C ALA A 108 -10.05 4.51 -15.03
N LEU A 109 -10.46 3.30 -14.66
CA LEU A 109 -11.07 2.33 -15.56
C LEU A 109 -12.55 2.13 -15.18
N GLY A 110 -13.36 1.84 -16.18
CA GLY A 110 -14.79 1.56 -16.02
C GLY A 110 -15.29 0.70 -17.18
N PRO A 111 -15.38 1.24 -18.40
CA PRO A 111 -15.83 0.49 -19.57
C PRO A 111 -14.96 -0.73 -19.92
N SER A 112 -13.68 -0.73 -19.57
CA SER A 112 -12.76 -1.85 -19.86
C SER A 112 -12.67 -2.90 -18.76
N LEU A 113 -13.35 -2.72 -17.63
CA LEU A 113 -13.47 -3.77 -16.63
C LEU A 113 -14.23 -4.96 -17.21
N ASP A 114 -13.87 -6.19 -16.87
CA ASP A 114 -14.66 -7.36 -17.28
C ASP A 114 -16.13 -7.20 -16.83
N PRO A 115 -17.10 -7.78 -17.56
CA PRO A 115 -18.50 -7.74 -17.14
C PRO A 115 -18.66 -8.21 -15.70
N LEU A 116 -19.16 -7.31 -14.84
CA LEU A 116 -19.48 -7.59 -13.45
C LEU A 116 -20.97 -7.92 -13.33
N SER A 117 -21.36 -8.51 -12.21
CA SER A 117 -22.78 -8.62 -11.82
C SER A 117 -23.43 -7.28 -11.47
N VAL A 118 -22.65 -6.19 -11.49
CA VAL A 118 -23.06 -4.82 -11.17
C VAL A 118 -22.66 -3.84 -12.28
N ALA A 119 -23.32 -2.68 -12.33
CA ALA A 119 -23.03 -1.65 -13.31
C ALA A 119 -21.60 -1.09 -13.16
N ARG A 120 -20.92 -0.86 -14.27
CA ARG A 120 -19.60 -0.22 -14.35
C ARG A 120 -19.76 1.28 -14.61
N LEU A 121 -18.76 2.09 -14.26
CA LEU A 121 -18.70 3.47 -14.74
C LEU A 121 -18.63 3.50 -16.27
N ASN A 122 -19.38 4.41 -16.88
CA ASN A 122 -19.38 4.61 -18.33
C ASN A 122 -18.37 5.67 -18.79
N ASP A 123 -18.11 6.67 -17.95
CA ASP A 123 -17.25 7.81 -18.26
C ASP A 123 -16.41 8.21 -17.02
N PRO A 124 -15.31 7.47 -16.74
CA PRO A 124 -14.47 7.71 -15.56
C PRO A 124 -13.65 9.01 -15.68
N LYS A 125 -13.76 9.91 -14.69
CA LYS A 125 -12.98 11.15 -14.61
C LYS A 125 -11.98 11.11 -13.46
N LEU A 126 -10.74 11.52 -13.76
CA LEU A 126 -9.68 11.74 -12.79
C LEU A 126 -9.48 13.22 -12.47
N GLN A 127 -9.26 13.52 -11.19
CA GLN A 127 -8.76 14.81 -10.73
C GLN A 127 -7.68 14.62 -9.67
N LEU A 128 -6.43 14.92 -10.04
CA LEU A 128 -5.28 14.92 -9.15
C LEU A 128 -5.15 16.27 -8.46
N HIS A 129 -5.13 16.29 -7.13
CA HIS A 129 -4.84 17.46 -6.31
C HIS A 129 -3.39 17.41 -5.81
N LYS A 130 -2.73 18.56 -5.85
CA LYS A 130 -1.34 18.74 -5.45
C LYS A 130 -1.23 19.45 -4.10
N PRO A 131 -0.08 19.34 -3.39
CA PRO A 131 0.14 20.01 -2.11
C PRO A 131 -0.01 21.54 -2.16
N ASP A 132 0.21 22.15 -3.32
CA ASP A 132 0.10 23.60 -3.54
C ASP A 132 -1.35 24.08 -3.75
N GLY A 133 -2.33 23.17 -3.66
CA GLY A 133 -3.74 23.45 -3.88
C GLY A 133 -4.18 23.44 -5.34
N THR A 134 -3.26 23.25 -6.29
CA THR A 134 -3.60 23.11 -7.72
C THR A 134 -4.11 21.71 -8.03
N SER A 135 -4.80 21.57 -9.16
CA SER A 135 -5.28 20.27 -9.63
C SER A 135 -5.08 20.04 -11.13
N VAL A 136 -4.93 18.78 -11.52
CA VAL A 136 -4.88 18.32 -12.92
C VAL A 136 -6.08 17.39 -13.16
N ILE A 137 -6.85 17.66 -14.20
CA ILE A 137 -8.05 16.89 -14.54
C ILE A 137 -7.82 16.19 -15.88
N ASN A 138 -8.26 14.93 -15.97
CA ASN A 138 -8.41 14.25 -17.26
C ASN A 138 -9.70 13.43 -17.26
N THR A 139 -10.40 13.41 -18.39
CA THR A 139 -11.64 12.65 -18.58
C THR A 139 -11.55 11.62 -19.69
N ASP A 140 -10.57 11.71 -20.59
CA ASP A 140 -10.45 10.81 -21.73
C ASP A 140 -8.97 10.64 -22.07
N TRP A 141 -8.46 9.41 -21.97
CA TRP A 141 -7.06 9.10 -22.24
C TRP A 141 -6.78 9.13 -23.75
N GLY A 142 -7.80 8.90 -24.58
CA GLY A 142 -7.80 9.09 -26.01
C GLY A 142 -7.53 10.54 -26.43
N LEU A 143 -7.67 11.52 -25.54
CA LEU A 143 -7.30 12.93 -25.77
C LEU A 143 -5.90 13.31 -25.26
N LEU A 144 -5.16 12.39 -24.63
CA LEU A 144 -3.80 12.68 -24.16
C LEU A 144 -2.82 12.99 -25.30
N PRO A 145 -1.78 13.81 -25.05
CA PRO A 145 -0.66 13.99 -25.96
C PRO A 145 0.00 12.65 -26.33
N ALA A 146 0.51 12.54 -27.58
CA ALA A 146 1.10 11.31 -28.10
C ALA A 146 2.19 10.74 -27.17
N GLY A 147 3.10 11.58 -26.68
CA GLY A 147 4.18 11.14 -25.79
C GLY A 147 3.70 10.50 -24.48
N GLN A 148 2.59 10.99 -23.88
CA GLN A 148 2.02 10.35 -22.69
C GLN A 148 1.34 9.02 -23.02
N LYS A 149 0.66 8.92 -24.17
CA LYS A 149 0.08 7.65 -24.63
C LYS A 149 1.15 6.61 -24.89
N ASP A 150 2.26 7.01 -25.50
CA ASP A 150 3.38 6.11 -25.78
C ASP A 150 4.02 5.60 -24.49
N GLU A 151 4.14 6.45 -23.47
CA GLU A 151 4.64 6.05 -22.17
C GLU A 151 3.69 5.09 -21.44
N LEU A 152 2.38 5.33 -21.47
CA LEU A 152 1.40 4.39 -20.93
C LEU A 152 1.46 3.04 -21.64
N ARG A 153 1.60 3.03 -22.98
CA ARG A 153 1.75 1.79 -23.75
C ARG A 153 3.05 1.06 -23.44
N ALA A 154 4.16 1.79 -23.30
CA ALA A 154 5.48 1.23 -23.00
C ALA A 154 5.54 0.53 -21.63
N ASN A 155 4.62 0.88 -20.72
CA ASN A 155 4.50 0.26 -19.40
C ASN A 155 3.30 -0.70 -19.29
N ASP A 156 2.65 -1.06 -20.40
CA ASP A 156 1.43 -1.89 -20.42
C ASP A 156 0.27 -1.32 -19.58
N LEU A 157 0.22 0.00 -19.44
CA LEU A 157 -0.76 0.73 -18.64
C LEU A 157 -1.86 1.41 -19.47
N ALA A 158 -1.78 1.36 -20.79
CA ALA A 158 -2.78 1.97 -21.67
C ALA A 158 -4.19 1.41 -21.43
N PRO A 159 -5.19 2.25 -21.09
CA PRO A 159 -6.57 1.80 -21.01
C PRO A 159 -7.07 1.26 -22.34
N ILE A 160 -8.08 0.37 -22.33
CA ILE A 160 -8.57 -0.26 -23.57
C ILE A 160 -9.63 0.64 -24.23
N ASN A 161 -10.49 1.30 -23.44
CA ASN A 161 -11.55 2.17 -23.94
C ASN A 161 -11.10 3.63 -23.94
N SER A 162 -11.26 4.36 -25.04
CA SER A 162 -10.81 5.75 -25.17
C SER A 162 -11.40 6.69 -24.10
N ARG A 163 -12.64 6.45 -23.66
CA ARG A 163 -13.33 7.27 -22.65
C ARG A 163 -12.89 7.02 -21.22
N GLU A 164 -11.96 6.09 -20.99
CA GLU A 164 -11.31 5.96 -19.69
C GLU A 164 -10.34 7.12 -19.46
N SER A 165 -9.99 7.42 -18.23
CA SER A 165 -9.07 8.51 -17.94
C SER A 165 -7.71 7.99 -17.52
N ALA A 166 -6.65 8.61 -18.02
CA ALA A 166 -5.29 8.39 -17.55
C ALA A 166 -4.49 9.68 -17.57
N MET A 167 -3.40 9.73 -16.82
CA MET A 167 -2.41 10.80 -16.88
C MET A 167 -1.03 10.27 -16.52
N VAL A 168 0.00 10.84 -17.13
CA VAL A 168 1.40 10.65 -16.71
C VAL A 168 1.92 11.97 -16.16
N VAL A 169 2.37 11.96 -14.92
CA VAL A 169 2.78 13.16 -14.19
C VAL A 169 4.09 12.95 -13.45
N THR A 170 4.89 14.02 -13.37
CA THR A 170 6.12 14.06 -12.57
C THR A 170 5.86 14.91 -11.33
N LEU A 171 6.03 14.31 -10.16
CA LEU A 171 5.60 14.83 -8.88
C LEU A 171 6.81 15.11 -7.98
N SER A 172 6.88 16.30 -7.40
CA SER A 172 7.83 16.61 -6.32
C SER A 172 7.39 15.93 -5.03
N PRO A 173 8.28 15.81 -4.02
CA PRO A 173 7.90 15.29 -2.72
C PRO A 173 6.72 16.08 -2.11
N GLY A 174 5.74 15.37 -1.56
CA GLY A 174 4.51 15.96 -1.02
C GLY A 174 3.37 14.96 -0.91
N ALA A 175 2.26 15.41 -0.29
CA ALA A 175 1.02 14.65 -0.17
C ALA A 175 0.05 15.01 -1.32
N TYR A 176 -0.47 13.98 -1.98
CA TYR A 176 -1.36 14.09 -3.12
C TYR A 176 -2.64 13.31 -2.88
N THR A 177 -3.73 13.77 -3.49
CA THR A 177 -4.97 13.00 -3.59
C THR A 177 -5.43 12.95 -5.03
N VAL A 178 -6.04 11.84 -5.43
CA VAL A 178 -6.69 11.71 -6.72
C VAL A 178 -8.12 11.27 -6.53
N GLU A 179 -9.04 11.99 -7.16
CA GLU A 179 -10.45 11.69 -7.17
C GLU A 179 -10.81 10.92 -8.44
N LEU A 180 -11.54 9.81 -8.28
CA LEU A 180 -12.25 9.15 -9.35
C LEU A 180 -13.75 9.45 -9.20
N THR A 181 -14.28 10.13 -10.21
CA THR A 181 -15.70 10.52 -10.31
C THR A 181 -16.30 10.05 -11.63
N SER A 182 -17.63 10.13 -11.75
CA SER A 182 -18.31 9.88 -13.02
C SER A 182 -18.56 11.19 -13.76
N GLN A 183 -18.06 11.31 -14.99
CA GLN A 183 -18.22 12.51 -15.82
C GLN A 183 -19.67 12.69 -16.32
N ASP A 184 -20.38 11.60 -16.59
CA ASP A 184 -21.78 11.61 -17.02
C ASP A 184 -22.79 11.61 -15.85
N GLY A 185 -22.28 11.56 -14.60
CA GLY A 185 -23.08 11.51 -13.38
C GLY A 185 -23.72 10.16 -13.08
N ILE A 186 -23.48 9.13 -13.91
CA ILE A 186 -24.02 7.78 -13.71
C ILE A 186 -23.10 7.00 -12.77
N PHE A 187 -23.68 6.41 -11.72
CA PHE A 187 -22.94 5.63 -10.74
C PHE A 187 -22.59 4.24 -11.25
N GLY A 188 -21.49 3.70 -10.76
CA GLY A 188 -21.05 2.35 -11.10
C GLY A 188 -19.72 2.00 -10.46
N VAL A 189 -19.27 0.77 -10.67
CA VAL A 189 -17.94 0.33 -10.24
C VAL A 189 -16.88 0.94 -11.15
N GLY A 190 -15.88 1.54 -10.53
CA GLY A 190 -14.66 2.00 -11.19
C GLY A 190 -13.42 1.39 -10.54
N VAL A 191 -12.31 1.44 -11.26
CA VAL A 191 -10.98 1.12 -10.73
C VAL A 191 -10.11 2.36 -10.83
N LEU A 192 -9.52 2.80 -9.72
CA LEU A 192 -8.49 3.82 -9.67
C LEU A 192 -7.15 3.16 -9.42
N GLU A 193 -6.18 3.43 -10.28
CA GLU A 193 -4.83 2.89 -10.16
C GLU A 193 -3.77 3.97 -10.24
N LEU A 194 -2.72 3.81 -9.46
CA LEU A 194 -1.53 4.65 -9.46
C LEU A 194 -0.32 3.75 -9.55
N TYR A 195 0.57 4.01 -10.50
CA TYR A 195 1.82 3.27 -10.70
C TYR A 195 3.01 4.22 -10.69
N GLU A 196 4.03 3.90 -9.90
CA GLU A 196 5.36 4.45 -10.10
C GLU A 196 5.91 3.97 -11.45
N LEU A 197 6.23 4.91 -12.35
CA LEU A 197 6.86 4.59 -13.64
C LEU A 197 8.37 4.53 -13.46
N GLU A 198 9.02 3.58 -14.13
CA GLU A 198 10.43 3.29 -13.91
C GLU A 198 11.33 4.53 -14.10
N GLY A 199 11.92 4.95 -12.98
CA GLY A 199 13.02 5.90 -12.88
C GLY A 199 14.17 5.29 -12.07
N GLY A 200 14.56 4.06 -12.41
CA GLY A 200 15.60 3.30 -11.70
C GLY A 200 15.20 2.90 -10.28
N ASN A 201 16.07 2.18 -9.57
CA ASN A 201 15.88 1.77 -8.18
C ASN A 201 15.92 2.98 -7.21
N ASN A 202 15.12 4.02 -7.46
CA ASN A 202 15.16 5.27 -6.72
C ASN A 202 14.51 5.09 -5.34
N GLN A 203 15.27 4.51 -4.43
CA GLN A 203 14.83 4.38 -3.04
C GLN A 203 14.88 5.72 -2.30
N ARG A 204 15.44 6.77 -2.93
CA ARG A 204 15.55 8.10 -2.34
C ARG A 204 14.24 8.87 -2.50
N THR A 205 13.59 8.77 -3.67
CA THR A 205 12.27 9.38 -3.91
C THR A 205 11.34 8.32 -4.45
N ARG A 206 10.32 7.98 -3.66
CA ARG A 206 9.41 6.84 -3.83
C ARG A 206 8.06 7.13 -3.19
N LEU A 207 7.08 6.25 -3.38
CA LEU A 207 5.83 6.27 -2.60
C LEU A 207 6.11 5.83 -1.15
N GLN A 208 5.64 6.60 -0.18
CA GLN A 208 5.79 6.25 1.25
C GLN A 208 4.55 5.58 1.84
N ASN A 209 3.39 5.93 1.33
CA ASN A 209 2.12 5.34 1.67
C ASN A 209 1.20 5.32 0.45
N LEU A 210 0.16 4.53 0.57
CA LEU A 210 -0.99 4.57 -0.33
C LEU A 210 -2.24 4.39 0.49
N SER A 211 -3.29 5.12 0.14
CA SER A 211 -4.59 4.96 0.74
C SER A 211 -5.69 5.00 -0.30
N ALA A 212 -6.78 4.28 -0.04
CA ALA A 212 -7.98 4.40 -0.84
C ALA A 212 -9.20 4.54 0.08
N ARG A 213 -9.90 5.66 -0.09
CA ARG A 213 -11.21 5.89 0.51
C ARG A 213 -12.28 5.54 -0.51
N CYS A 214 -13.22 4.71 -0.12
CA CYS A 214 -14.24 4.20 -1.02
C CYS A 214 -15.50 3.79 -0.26
N LEU A 215 -16.59 3.68 -1.02
CA LEU A 215 -17.85 3.17 -0.53
C LEU A 215 -17.81 1.64 -0.47
N ILE A 216 -18.15 1.08 0.68
CA ILE A 216 -18.31 -0.36 0.94
C ILE A 216 -19.80 -0.66 1.04
N ARG A 217 -20.25 -1.61 0.23
CA ARG A 217 -21.64 -2.07 0.19
C ARG A 217 -21.70 -3.60 0.35
N ASN A 218 -22.19 -4.03 1.50
CA ASN A 218 -22.46 -5.40 1.87
C ASN A 218 -23.94 -5.72 1.60
N ASN A 219 -24.19 -6.85 0.95
CA ASN A 219 -25.51 -7.44 0.73
C ASN A 219 -26.57 -6.46 0.18
N VAL A 220 -26.22 -5.63 -0.81
CA VAL A 220 -27.19 -4.78 -1.49
C VAL A 220 -27.59 -5.45 -2.80
N ASP A 221 -28.90 -5.60 -3.03
CA ASP A 221 -29.43 -6.26 -4.24
C ASP A 221 -28.95 -7.71 -4.44
N ASN A 222 -28.66 -8.44 -3.36
CA ASN A 222 -28.06 -9.79 -3.34
C ASN A 222 -26.65 -9.86 -3.98
N VAL A 223 -25.94 -8.72 -4.05
CA VAL A 223 -24.54 -8.67 -4.47
C VAL A 223 -23.73 -7.90 -3.43
N ASP A 224 -22.56 -8.43 -3.11
CA ASP A 224 -21.58 -7.69 -2.31
C ASP A 224 -20.76 -6.77 -3.24
N GLU A 225 -20.99 -5.45 -3.13
CA GLU A 225 -20.12 -4.42 -3.69
C GLU A 225 -19.06 -4.04 -2.64
N LYS A 226 -18.22 -5.02 -2.25
CA LYS A 226 -17.08 -4.79 -1.35
C LYS A 226 -16.09 -3.82 -2.00
N ALA A 227 -15.49 -2.95 -1.19
CA ALA A 227 -14.32 -2.24 -1.65
C ALA A 227 -13.14 -3.21 -1.69
N ILE A 228 -12.55 -3.36 -2.88
CA ILE A 228 -11.27 -4.04 -3.02
C ILE A 228 -10.22 -2.96 -3.18
N VAL A 229 -9.26 -2.92 -2.26
CA VAL A 229 -8.15 -2.00 -2.36
C VAL A 229 -6.89 -2.85 -2.38
N GLY A 230 -6.42 -3.15 -3.59
CA GLY A 230 -5.16 -3.83 -3.81
C GLY A 230 -4.01 -2.83 -3.80
N ALA A 231 -2.93 -3.13 -3.10
CA ALA A 231 -1.64 -2.49 -3.34
C ALA A 231 -0.69 -3.61 -3.75
N ILE A 232 0.03 -3.45 -4.87
CA ILE A 232 1.14 -4.36 -5.12
C ILE A 232 2.31 -3.83 -4.34
N VAL A 233 2.79 -4.65 -3.43
CA VAL A 233 3.98 -4.39 -2.66
C VAL A 233 4.99 -5.44 -2.98
N GLY A 234 6.07 -5.00 -3.63
CA GLY A 234 7.13 -5.87 -4.06
C GLY A 234 8.06 -5.13 -5.01
N ASN A 235 9.30 -5.60 -5.07
CA ASN A 235 10.24 -5.27 -6.12
C ASN A 235 10.68 -6.59 -6.76
N PRO A 236 10.44 -6.83 -8.06
CA PRO A 236 10.86 -8.07 -8.72
C PRO A 236 12.39 -8.27 -8.70
N ALA A 237 13.17 -7.20 -8.47
CA ALA A 237 14.62 -7.28 -8.33
C ALA A 237 15.10 -7.47 -6.87
N ASN A 238 14.19 -7.53 -5.90
CA ASN A 238 14.55 -7.72 -4.49
C ASN A 238 14.18 -9.13 -4.03
N VAL A 239 15.00 -9.67 -3.12
CA VAL A 239 14.89 -11.01 -2.54
C VAL A 239 14.58 -11.00 -1.04
N GLN A 240 14.45 -9.82 -0.42
CA GLN A 240 14.11 -9.69 0.99
C GLN A 240 12.60 -9.63 1.19
N ASN A 241 12.11 -10.28 2.25
CA ASN A 241 10.77 -10.03 2.77
C ASN A 241 10.66 -8.59 3.31
N ARG A 242 9.48 -7.99 3.36
CA ARG A 242 9.23 -6.68 3.97
C ARG A 242 7.98 -6.72 4.84
N ARG A 243 8.07 -6.25 6.08
CA ARG A 243 6.87 -5.97 6.87
C ARG A 243 6.31 -4.60 6.50
N MET A 244 5.00 -4.52 6.44
CA MET A 244 4.28 -3.27 6.25
C MET A 244 3.10 -3.21 7.19
N LEU A 245 2.65 -2.00 7.47
CA LEU A 245 1.45 -1.76 8.26
C LEU A 245 0.29 -1.51 7.31
N MET A 246 -0.79 -2.25 7.49
CA MET A 246 -2.06 -2.08 6.80
C MET A 246 -3.12 -1.65 7.79
N ILE A 247 -3.96 -0.67 7.41
CA ILE A 247 -4.96 -0.10 8.32
C ILE A 247 -6.28 0.09 7.59
N GLY A 248 -7.33 -0.50 8.14
CA GLY A 248 -8.71 -0.31 7.70
C GLY A 248 -9.43 0.59 8.70
N SER A 249 -9.60 1.86 8.34
CA SER A 249 -10.33 2.83 9.15
C SER A 249 -11.81 2.85 8.76
N GLY A 250 -12.66 2.78 9.77
CA GLY A 250 -14.11 2.94 9.66
C GLY A 250 -14.60 3.90 10.73
N PRO A 251 -14.89 3.45 11.96
CA PRO A 251 -15.44 4.29 13.03
C PRO A 251 -14.65 5.57 13.31
N SER A 252 -13.32 5.55 13.18
CA SER A 252 -12.48 6.75 13.34
C SER A 252 -12.76 7.86 12.32
N LEU A 253 -13.22 7.52 11.11
CA LEU A 253 -13.47 8.49 10.05
C LEU A 253 -14.58 9.49 10.40
N ALA A 254 -15.51 9.13 11.30
CA ALA A 254 -16.52 10.04 11.79
C ALA A 254 -15.91 11.28 12.47
N SER A 255 -14.80 11.08 13.21
CA SER A 255 -14.06 12.19 13.85
C SER A 255 -13.36 13.11 12.84
N GLN A 256 -13.17 12.63 11.60
CA GLN A 256 -12.60 13.38 10.48
C GLN A 256 -13.69 14.03 9.60
N GLY A 257 -14.94 14.03 10.03
CA GLY A 257 -16.07 14.63 9.30
C GLY A 257 -16.61 13.76 8.16
N ILE A 258 -16.22 12.48 8.08
CA ILE A 258 -16.78 11.54 7.10
C ILE A 258 -18.12 11.02 7.62
N ALA A 259 -19.17 11.22 6.83
CA ALA A 259 -20.49 10.71 7.14
C ALA A 259 -20.61 9.21 6.84
N ASN A 260 -21.33 8.48 7.69
CA ASN A 260 -21.66 7.06 7.52
C ASN A 260 -20.44 6.15 7.25
N PRO A 261 -19.41 6.16 8.10
CA PRO A 261 -18.37 5.16 7.97
C PRO A 261 -18.88 3.75 8.27
N ILE A 262 -18.19 2.74 7.75
CA ILE A 262 -18.36 1.36 8.22
C ILE A 262 -18.06 1.27 9.73
N GLN A 263 -18.67 0.30 10.41
CA GLN A 263 -18.72 0.26 11.88
C GLN A 263 -17.76 -0.79 12.49
N ASN A 264 -17.42 -1.82 11.74
CA ASN A 264 -16.47 -2.86 12.10
C ASN A 264 -15.65 -3.27 10.87
N PRO A 265 -14.72 -2.42 10.38
CA PRO A 265 -13.80 -2.77 9.30
C PRO A 265 -13.13 -4.12 9.55
N ARG A 266 -13.09 -4.96 8.53
CA ARG A 266 -12.26 -6.17 8.49
C ARG A 266 -11.35 -6.12 7.29
N LEU A 267 -10.08 -6.45 7.52
CA LEU A 267 -9.06 -6.60 6.48
C LEU A 267 -8.85 -8.08 6.21
N GLU A 268 -8.79 -8.45 4.93
CA GLU A 268 -8.35 -9.76 4.46
C GLU A 268 -7.20 -9.57 3.47
N LEU A 269 -6.14 -10.36 3.61
CA LEU A 269 -4.98 -10.32 2.73
C LEU A 269 -4.84 -11.62 1.94
N TYR A 270 -4.63 -11.49 0.65
CA TYR A 270 -4.44 -12.60 -0.28
C TYR A 270 -3.14 -12.46 -1.06
N ASP A 271 -2.50 -13.59 -1.31
CA ASP A 271 -1.49 -13.76 -2.36
C ASP A 271 -2.19 -14.20 -3.64
N THR A 272 -2.11 -13.34 -4.64
CA THR A 272 -2.76 -13.47 -5.95
C THR A 272 -1.77 -13.80 -7.06
N THR A 273 -0.52 -14.15 -6.71
CA THR A 273 0.51 -14.54 -7.68
C THR A 273 0.11 -15.77 -8.49
N THR A 274 -0.68 -16.66 -7.88
CA THR A 274 -1.22 -17.86 -8.50
C THR A 274 -2.74 -17.82 -8.52
N THR A 275 -3.35 -18.56 -9.44
CA THR A 275 -4.79 -18.84 -9.44
C THR A 275 -5.01 -20.29 -9.00
N PRO A 276 -5.83 -20.57 -7.96
CA PRO A 276 -6.59 -19.62 -7.16
C PRO A 276 -5.72 -18.79 -6.21
N ALA A 277 -6.24 -17.62 -5.80
CA ALA A 277 -5.61 -16.78 -4.79
C ALA A 277 -5.50 -17.52 -3.45
N VAL A 278 -4.41 -17.29 -2.72
CA VAL A 278 -4.10 -17.92 -1.43
C VAL A 278 -4.38 -16.92 -0.32
N PHE A 279 -5.27 -17.25 0.61
CA PHE A 279 -5.51 -16.46 1.82
C PHE A 279 -4.26 -16.45 2.71
N LEU A 280 -3.88 -15.27 3.20
CA LEU A 280 -2.72 -15.09 4.07
C LEU A 280 -3.10 -14.74 5.50
N ASP A 281 -3.98 -13.75 5.67
CA ASP A 281 -4.29 -13.20 6.98
C ASP A 281 -5.60 -12.42 6.99
N SER A 282 -6.20 -12.25 8.17
CA SER A 282 -7.38 -11.42 8.38
C SER A 282 -7.38 -10.81 9.77
N ASN A 283 -7.84 -9.56 9.88
CA ASN A 283 -8.06 -8.92 11.18
C ASN A 283 -9.13 -7.83 11.10
N ASP A 284 -9.94 -7.72 12.15
CA ASP A 284 -10.98 -6.68 12.34
C ASP A 284 -10.74 -5.84 13.61
N GLN A 285 -9.58 -5.97 14.26
CA GLN A 285 -9.25 -5.25 15.50
C GLN A 285 -7.82 -4.72 15.52
N TRP A 286 -7.62 -3.41 15.57
CA TRP A 286 -6.27 -2.81 15.57
C TRP A 286 -5.43 -3.12 16.82
N ARG A 287 -6.05 -3.50 17.95
CA ARG A 287 -5.34 -3.78 19.21
C ARG A 287 -4.78 -5.19 19.32
N ASP A 288 -5.17 -6.10 18.43
CA ASP A 288 -4.68 -7.47 18.41
C ASP A 288 -4.12 -7.81 17.03
N ILE A 289 -3.00 -7.18 16.69
CA ILE A 289 -2.28 -7.50 15.46
C ILE A 289 -1.40 -8.73 15.74
N ASP A 290 -1.48 -9.74 14.88
CA ASP A 290 -0.72 -11.01 14.96
C ASP A 290 -0.97 -11.85 16.23
N GLY A 291 -2.10 -11.66 16.93
CA GLY A 291 -2.45 -12.42 18.15
C GLY A 291 -1.61 -12.05 19.39
N THR A 292 -0.91 -10.90 19.38
CA THR A 292 -0.12 -10.41 20.51
C THR A 292 -0.35 -8.91 20.77
N ALA A 293 -1.15 -8.60 21.78
CA ALA A 293 -1.55 -7.23 22.12
C ALA A 293 -0.41 -6.24 22.48
N THR A 294 0.83 -6.69 22.70
CA THR A 294 1.86 -5.88 23.41
C THR A 294 3.03 -5.40 22.55
N ALA A 295 3.46 -6.15 21.54
CA ALA A 295 4.67 -5.79 20.76
C ALA A 295 4.40 -4.73 19.67
N LEU A 296 3.18 -4.70 19.13
CA LEU A 296 2.78 -3.80 18.05
C LEU A 296 2.29 -2.43 18.51
N GLN A 297 1.94 -2.25 19.79
CA GLN A 297 1.55 -0.96 20.33
C GLN A 297 2.67 0.08 20.12
N SER A 298 3.95 -0.30 20.31
CA SER A 298 5.10 0.57 20.08
C SER A 298 5.36 0.91 18.60
N GLU A 299 5.04 0.01 17.67
CA GLU A 299 5.20 0.23 16.23
C GLU A 299 4.08 1.14 15.69
N LEU A 300 2.84 0.94 16.16
CA LEU A 300 1.70 1.80 15.86
C LEU A 300 1.85 3.22 16.44
N ILE A 301 2.39 3.33 17.66
CA ILE A 301 2.81 4.60 18.28
C ILE A 301 3.76 5.35 17.35
N GLN A 302 4.80 4.66 16.89
CA GLN A 302 5.84 5.24 16.06
C GLN A 302 5.31 5.66 14.68
N ALA A 303 4.30 4.97 14.16
CA ALA A 303 3.59 5.31 12.93
C ALA A 303 2.50 6.39 13.12
N GLY A 304 2.29 6.88 14.36
CA GLY A 304 1.35 7.97 14.65
C GLY A 304 -0.12 7.54 14.74
N PHE A 305 -0.39 6.24 14.90
CA PHE A 305 -1.76 5.69 15.00
C PHE A 305 -2.34 5.70 16.40
N GLU A 306 -1.61 6.24 17.39
CA GLU A 306 -2.19 6.48 18.69
C GLU A 306 -3.25 7.57 18.62
N SER A 307 -4.48 7.16 18.87
CA SER A 307 -5.22 7.90 19.88
C SER A 307 -5.90 6.92 20.82
N GLU A 308 -5.91 7.22 22.11
CA GLU A 308 -6.81 6.60 23.11
C GLU A 308 -8.30 6.89 22.81
N ASN A 309 -8.62 7.34 21.59
CA ASN A 309 -9.96 7.58 21.14
C ASN A 309 -10.68 6.23 21.03
N ALA A 310 -11.73 6.08 21.84
CA ALA A 310 -12.58 4.91 21.81
C ALA A 310 -13.17 4.63 20.42
N SER A 311 -13.27 5.64 19.54
CA SER A 311 -13.71 5.44 18.16
C SER A 311 -12.68 4.69 17.30
N HIS A 312 -11.39 4.65 17.65
CA HIS A 312 -10.42 3.85 16.92
C HIS A 312 -10.54 2.38 17.28
N ASN A 313 -11.11 2.02 18.45
CA ASN A 313 -11.18 0.65 19.00
C ASN A 313 -11.67 -0.42 18.03
N ASN A 314 -12.51 -0.03 17.09
CA ASN A 314 -13.13 -0.92 16.11
C ASN A 314 -12.56 -0.73 14.70
N ASP A 315 -11.47 0.01 14.52
CA ASP A 315 -10.69 -0.01 13.28
C ASP A 315 -9.88 -1.32 13.20
N ALA A 316 -9.46 -1.69 11.99
CA ALA A 316 -8.67 -2.88 11.74
C ALA A 316 -7.22 -2.54 11.39
N ALA A 317 -6.28 -3.43 11.75
CA ALA A 317 -4.91 -3.32 11.30
C ALA A 317 -4.27 -4.70 11.07
N LEU A 318 -3.40 -4.80 10.08
CA LEU A 318 -2.59 -5.98 9.82
C LEU A 318 -1.13 -5.56 9.69
N CYS A 319 -0.21 -6.46 10.04
CA CYS A 319 1.21 -6.21 9.89
C CYS A 319 1.92 -7.32 9.08
N PRO A 320 1.53 -7.51 7.81
CA PRO A 320 1.91 -8.70 7.07
C PRO A 320 3.37 -8.65 6.63
N THR A 321 3.91 -9.83 6.37
CA THR A 321 5.23 -9.99 5.75
C THR A 321 5.09 -10.25 4.25
N PHE A 322 5.42 -9.24 3.45
CA PHE A 322 5.41 -9.29 1.99
C PHE A 322 6.66 -9.98 1.48
N ARG A 323 6.47 -11.12 0.81
CA ARG A 323 7.55 -11.86 0.14
C ARG A 323 7.82 -11.25 -1.22
N PRO A 324 9.08 -11.25 -1.69
CA PRO A 324 9.42 -10.77 -3.02
C PRO A 324 8.74 -11.59 -4.14
N GLU A 325 8.64 -11.00 -5.33
CA GLU A 325 8.07 -11.62 -6.55
C GLU A 325 6.63 -12.13 -6.40
N ARG A 326 5.87 -11.54 -5.46
CA ARG A 326 4.47 -11.90 -5.23
C ARG A 326 3.54 -10.71 -5.43
N ILE A 327 2.30 -11.00 -5.83
CA ILE A 327 1.24 -10.02 -6.03
C ILE A 327 0.25 -10.19 -4.88
N PHE A 328 0.04 -9.13 -4.12
CA PHE A 328 -0.85 -9.16 -2.96
C PHE A 328 -2.10 -8.31 -3.21
N THR A 329 -3.22 -8.78 -2.70
CA THR A 329 -4.50 -8.04 -2.73
C THR A 329 -5.04 -7.98 -1.32
N ALA A 330 -5.41 -6.78 -0.88
CA ALA A 330 -6.16 -6.60 0.35
C ALA A 330 -7.63 -6.33 0.02
N ILE A 331 -8.51 -6.86 0.85
CA ILE A 331 -9.94 -6.63 0.78
C ILE A 331 -10.35 -6.01 2.11
N MET A 332 -11.16 -4.96 2.04
CA MET A 332 -11.75 -4.35 3.22
C MET A 332 -13.27 -4.44 3.11
N ASP A 333 -13.90 -5.01 4.13
CA ASP A 333 -15.35 -5.01 4.28
C ASP A 333 -15.75 -4.62 5.71
N ASP A 334 -17.03 -4.76 6.03
CA ASP A 334 -17.55 -4.56 7.38
C ASP A 334 -17.98 -5.94 7.93
N ALA A 335 -17.36 -6.38 9.02
CA ALA A 335 -17.67 -7.67 9.64
C ALA A 335 -19.09 -7.75 10.22
N GLY A 336 -19.74 -6.61 10.46
CA GLY A 336 -21.16 -6.53 10.81
C GLY A 336 -22.10 -6.48 9.61
N GLY A 337 -21.58 -6.47 8.37
CA GLY A 337 -22.37 -6.38 7.14
C GLY A 337 -22.98 -5.00 6.89
N VAL A 338 -22.43 -3.93 7.48
CA VAL A 338 -22.94 -2.56 7.34
C VAL A 338 -22.34 -1.87 6.11
N ASN A 339 -23.16 -1.06 5.42
CA ASN A 339 -22.71 -0.22 4.32
C ASN A 339 -22.14 1.09 4.83
N GLY A 340 -21.06 1.57 4.23
CA GLY A 340 -20.47 2.84 4.64
C GLY A 340 -19.21 3.19 3.90
N VAL A 341 -18.59 4.29 4.29
CA VAL A 341 -17.27 4.70 3.79
C VAL A 341 -16.19 4.01 4.63
N GLY A 342 -15.21 3.42 3.96
CA GLY A 342 -13.99 2.93 4.61
C GLY A 342 -12.75 3.53 3.96
N LEU A 343 -11.64 3.53 4.70
CA LEU A 343 -10.32 3.96 4.25
C LEU A 343 -9.32 2.83 4.51
N LEU A 344 -8.74 2.28 3.45
CA LEU A 344 -7.63 1.33 3.56
C LEU A 344 -6.33 2.08 3.31
N GLU A 345 -5.33 1.84 4.16
CA GLU A 345 -4.02 2.45 4.05
C GLU A 345 -2.89 1.41 4.15
N PHE A 346 -1.81 1.64 3.42
CA PHE A 346 -0.56 0.87 3.46
C PHE A 346 0.60 1.80 3.80
N TYR A 347 1.38 1.42 4.80
CA TYR A 347 2.54 2.17 5.27
C TYR A 347 3.80 1.32 5.24
N GLU A 348 4.86 1.89 4.65
CA GLU A 348 6.22 1.49 4.99
C GLU A 348 6.56 2.03 6.37
N TYR A 349 7.02 1.17 7.28
CA TYR A 349 7.49 1.57 8.60
C TYR A 349 8.91 1.09 8.90
#